data_AF-A0A139BQP1-F1
#
_entry.id   AF-A0A139BQP1-F1
#
_cell.length_a   1.000
_cell.length_b   1.000
_cell.length_c   1.000
_cell.angle_alpha   90.00
_cell.angle_beta   90.00
_cell.angle_gamma   90.00
#
_symmetry.space_group_name_H-M   'P 1'
#
loop_
_entity.id
_entity.type
_entity.pdbx_description
1 polymer ?
#
loop_
_entity_poly.entity_id
_entity_poly.type
_entity_poly.pdbx_seq_one_letter_code
_entity_poly.pdbx_strand_id
1 'polypeptide(L)' 'MKITEDFFKSWMTDAGGYTRAQLNLLKIEWPPVHGWKARLIGTEITDELYQKILAAKHITSQKLKN' A
#
# COMPACT_ATOMS: atom_id res chain seq x y z
N MET A 1 -7.00 -11.12 -6.00
CA MET A 1 -5.55 -11.31 -5.75
C MET A 1 -5.31 -11.42 -4.25
N LYS A 2 -4.23 -12.07 -3.79
CA LYS A 2 -3.85 -12.11 -2.38
C LYS A 2 -2.67 -11.20 -2.11
N ILE A 3 -2.71 -10.47 -1.01
CA ILE A 3 -1.55 -9.72 -0.51
C ILE A 3 -0.49 -10.73 -0.05
N THR A 4 0.73 -10.58 -0.55
CA THR A 4 1.90 -11.38 -0.18
C THR A 4 3.01 -10.48 0.37
N GLU A 5 4.04 -11.08 0.98
CA GLU A 5 5.23 -10.33 1.38
C GLU A 5 5.94 -9.68 0.18
N ASP A 6 5.98 -10.38 -0.96
CA ASP A 6 6.61 -9.85 -2.18
C ASP A 6 5.88 -8.61 -2.71
N PHE A 7 4.55 -8.61 -2.63
CA PHE A 7 3.75 -7.43 -2.94
C PHE A 7 4.16 -6.22 -2.09
N PHE A 8 4.34 -6.42 -0.78
CA PHE A 8 4.80 -5.35 0.10
C PHE A 8 6.20 -4.85 -0.26
N LYS A 9 7.12 -5.74 -0.64
CA LYS A 9 8.47 -5.36 -1.10
C LYS A 9 8.40 -4.55 -2.39
N SER A 10 7.58 -4.98 -3.35
CA SER A 10 7.39 -4.28 -4.63
C SER A 10 6.68 -2.94 -4.49
N TRP A 11 5.85 -2.77 -3.47
CA TRP A 11 5.09 -1.55 -3.19
C TRP A 11 5.83 -0.55 -2.29
N MET A 12 6.91 -0.98 -1.66
CA MET A 12 7.75 -0.13 -0.81
C MET A 12 8.31 1.06 -1.62
N THR A 13 8.47 2.20 -0.96
CA THR A 13 9.17 3.35 -1.56
C THR A 13 10.66 3.07 -1.68
N ASP A 14 11.36 3.85 -2.50
CA ASP A 14 12.82 3.75 -2.68
C ASP A 14 13.59 3.87 -1.35
N ALA A 15 13.05 4.66 -0.42
CA ALA A 15 13.58 4.83 0.93
C ALA A 15 13.27 3.66 1.90
N GLY A 16 12.62 2.59 1.44
CA GLY A 16 12.32 1.41 2.26
C GLY A 16 11.06 1.52 3.13
N GLY A 17 10.19 2.50 2.86
CA GLY A 17 9.02 2.81 3.69
C GLY A 17 7.67 2.70 2.98
N TYR A 18 6.60 3.07 3.70
CA TYR A 18 5.26 3.27 3.14
C TYR A 18 4.76 4.65 3.53
N THR A 19 4.17 5.34 2.57
CA THR A 19 3.56 6.66 2.79
C THR A 19 2.19 6.54 3.43
N ARG A 20 1.73 7.62 4.08
CA ARG A 20 0.38 7.69 4.66
C ARG A 20 -0.72 7.46 3.62
N ALA A 21 -0.53 7.93 2.39
CA ALA A 21 -1.47 7.72 1.29
C ALA A 21 -1.57 6.24 0.90
N GLN A 22 -0.43 5.55 0.82
CA GLN A 22 -0.38 4.10 0.58
C GLN A 22 -1.15 3.34 1.67
N LEU A 23 -0.88 3.63 2.94
CA LEU A 23 -1.56 2.98 4.07
C LEU A 23 -3.07 3.27 4.08
N ASN A 24 -3.47 4.49 3.71
CA ASN A 24 -4.89 4.86 3.62
C ASN A 24 -5.66 4.04 2.57
N LEU A 25 -5.04 3.68 1.44
CA LEU A 25 -5.66 2.79 0.44
C LEU A 25 -6.05 1.43 1.02
N LEU A 26 -5.25 0.93 1.97
CA LEU A 26 -5.52 -0.30 2.71
C LEU A 26 -6.38 -0.07 3.96
N LYS A 27 -6.94 1.14 4.12
CA LYS A 27 -7.69 1.59 5.31
C LYS A 27 -6.91 1.40 6.61
N ILE A 28 -5.59 1.48 6.54
CA ILE A 28 -4.73 1.41 7.72
C ILE A 28 -4.64 2.81 8.31
N GLU A 29 -5.07 2.92 9.56
CA GLU A 29 -4.95 4.17 10.31
C GLU A 29 -3.48 4.53 10.52
N TRP A 30 -3.20 5.84 10.49
CA TRP A 30 -1.87 6.36 10.80
C TRP A 30 -1.84 6.84 12.26
N PRO A 31 -0.84 6.45 13.07
CA PRO A 31 0.31 5.60 12.73
C PRO A 31 -0.07 4.12 12.65
N PRO A 32 0.54 3.35 11.74
CA PRO A 32 0.21 1.95 11.59
C PRO A 32 0.68 1.16 12.83
N VAL A 33 -0.22 0.35 13.38
CA VAL A 33 0.08 -0.52 14.53
C VAL A 33 1.16 -1.55 14.19
N HIS A 34 2.00 -1.91 15.16
CA HIS A 34 3.03 -2.92 14.97
C HIS A 34 2.42 -4.22 14.40
N GLY A 35 3.04 -4.80 13.36
CA GLY A 35 2.57 -6.04 12.75
C GLY A 35 1.42 -5.92 11.75
N TRP A 36 1.01 -4.70 11.36
CA TRP A 36 -0.04 -4.48 10.36
C TRP A 36 0.16 -5.24 9.04
N LYS A 37 1.41 -5.39 8.57
CA LYS A 37 1.74 -6.14 7.34
C LYS A 37 1.34 -7.61 7.47
N ALA A 38 1.68 -8.24 8.59
CA ALA A 38 1.37 -9.64 8.86
C ALA A 38 -0.13 -9.91 8.90
N ARG A 39 -0.93 -8.94 9.35
CA ARG A 39 -2.40 -9.05 9.34
C ARG A 39 -3.00 -8.99 7.93
N LEU A 40 -2.34 -8.31 7.00
CA LEU A 40 -2.81 -8.14 5.64
C LEU A 40 -2.29 -9.23 4.69
N ILE A 41 -1.13 -9.82 4.98
CA ILE A 41 -0.63 -10.98 4.24
C ILE A 41 -1.68 -12.09 4.28
N GLY A 42 -2.04 -12.60 3.11
CA GLY A 42 -3.09 -13.61 2.94
C GLY A 42 -4.51 -13.03 2.75
N THR A 43 -4.70 -11.72 2.95
CA THR A 43 -5.99 -11.06 2.68
C THR A 43 -6.24 -10.98 1.19
N GLU A 44 -7.46 -11.32 0.76
CA GLU A 44 -7.90 -11.17 -0.61
C GLU A 44 -8.30 -9.72 -0.89
N ILE A 45 -7.70 -9.16 -1.93
CA ILE A 45 -7.99 -7.83 -2.45
C ILE A 45 -8.49 -7.92 -3.89
N THR A 46 -9.33 -6.96 -4.25
CA THR A 46 -9.83 -6.80 -5.62
C THR A 46 -8.72 -6.30 -6.53
N ASP A 47 -8.86 -6.59 -7.82
CA ASP A 47 -7.92 -6.11 -8.84
C ASP A 47 -7.86 -4.58 -8.86
N GLU A 48 -9.01 -3.90 -8.73
CA GLU A 48 -9.06 -2.44 -8.62
C GLU A 48 -8.20 -1.88 -7.48
N LEU A 49 -8.21 -2.52 -6.31
CA LEU A 49 -7.41 -2.09 -5.17
C LEU A 49 -5.92 -2.32 -5.45
N TYR A 50 -5.58 -3.45 -6.06
CA TYR A 50 -4.22 -3.77 -6.49
C TYR A 50 -3.68 -2.74 -7.50
N GLN A 51 -4.48 -2.40 -8.52
CA GLN A 51 -4.13 -1.38 -9.51
C GLN A 51 -3.95 0.01 -8.88
N LYS A 52 -4.83 0.42 -7.95
CA LYS A 52 -4.70 1.68 -7.21
C LYS A 52 -3.41 1.75 -6.40
N ILE A 53 -3.06 0.64 -5.75
CA ILE A 53 -1.83 0.50 -4.96
C ILE A 53 -0.59 0.62 -5.85
N LEU A 54 -0.56 -0.08 -6.99
CA LEU A 54 0.53 0.01 -7.96
C LEU A 54 0.67 1.42 -8.54
N ALA A 55 -0.45 2.05 -8.91
CA ALA A 55 -0.46 3.43 -9.40
C ALA A 55 0.11 4.40 -8.35
N ALA A 56 -0.24 4.20 -7.07
CA ALA A 56 0.25 5.04 -5.97
C ALA A 56 1.76 4.97 -5.74
N LYS A 57 2.46 3.92 -6.22
CA LYS A 57 3.93 3.83 -6.16
C LYS A 57 4.62 4.98 -6.91
N HIS A 58 3.99 5.50 -7.96
CA HIS A 58 4.51 6.58 -8.80
C HIS A 58 3.89 7.94 -8.50
N ILE A 59 2.91 8.02 -7.60
CA ILE A 59 2.32 9.29 -7.19
C ILE A 59 3.23 9.87 -6.11
N THR A 60 4.30 10.55 -6.54
CA THR A 60 4.81 11.68 -5.78
C THR A 60 3.66 12.66 -5.55
N SER A 61 3.66 13.36 -4.42
CA SER A 61 2.58 14.21 -3.88
C SER A 61 1.96 15.26 -4.85
N GLN A 62 2.38 15.35 -6.10
CA GLN A 62 1.97 16.33 -7.09
C GLN A 62 0.71 15.99 -7.92
N LYS A 63 0.19 14.74 -7.93
CA LYS A 63 -0.87 14.34 -8.88
C LYS A 63 -2.21 13.90 -8.28
N LEU A 64 -2.56 14.43 -7.10
CA LEU A 64 -3.90 14.32 -6.47
C LEU A 64 -4.71 15.63 -6.56
N LYS A 65 -4.31 16.53 -7.47
CA LYS A 65 -5.14 17.67 -7.91
C LYS A 65 -5.49 17.44 -9.37
N ASN A 66 -6.63 16.84 -9.63
CA ASN A 66 -7.38 17.04 -10.87
C ASN A 66 -8.86 16.85 -10.58
#